data_AF-A0A7C9ANE5-F1
#
_entry.id   AF-A0A7C9ANE5-F1
#
_cell.length_a   1.000
_cell.length_b   1.000
_cell.length_c   1.000
_cell.angle_alpha   90.00
_cell.angle_beta   90.00
_cell.angle_gamma   90.00
#
_symmetry.space_group_name_H-M   'P 1'
#
loop_
_entity.id
_entity.type
_entity.pdbx_description
1 polymer ?
#
loop_
_entity_poly.entity_id
_entity_poly.type
_entity_poly.pdbx_seq_one_letter_code
_entity_poly.pdbx_strand_id
1 'polypeptide(L)'
;MMLNRENVANSILMIQPSLVSYAINSAPEPAPLDAASVAADRVLLLDSYFTIVVFHGATVAQCRKSGYQDMLDHKAFSQLLQAPRDAAHAVIKGRFPVPRLVICDQHGSQARFLVAKLNPSTTYNSDAPLIPCGDRIVTDDICYDVFLDHLQRLAVQQS
;
A
#
# COMPACT_ATOMS: atom_id res chain seq x y z
N MET A 1 16.84 -17.19 -10.55
CA MET A 1 15.63 -16.58 -9.95
C MET A 1 16.02 -16.01 -8.59
N MET A 2 15.82 -14.70 -8.34
CA MET A 2 16.26 -14.06 -7.08
C MET A 2 15.61 -14.69 -5.84
N LEU A 3 14.36 -15.14 -5.97
CA LEU A 3 13.64 -15.86 -4.91
C LEU A 3 14.42 -17.05 -4.32
N ASN A 4 15.17 -17.79 -5.15
CA ASN A 4 15.91 -18.99 -4.71
C ASN A 4 17.27 -18.66 -4.06
N ARG A 5 17.62 -17.37 -3.94
CA ARG A 5 18.91 -16.90 -3.41
C ARG A 5 18.76 -15.99 -2.21
N GLU A 6 17.53 -15.61 -1.88
CA GLU A 6 17.21 -14.70 -0.79
C GLU A 6 16.85 -15.44 0.49
N ASN A 7 16.94 -14.72 1.61
CA ASN A 7 16.51 -15.27 2.89
C ASN A 7 14.97 -15.39 2.95
N VAL A 8 14.47 -16.06 4.00
CA VAL A 8 13.02 -16.26 4.19
C VAL A 8 12.28 -14.93 4.28
N ALA A 9 12.81 -13.94 5.00
CA ALA A 9 12.15 -12.64 5.18
C ALA A 9 11.96 -11.89 3.85
N ASN A 10 13.01 -11.81 3.03
CA ASN A 10 12.96 -11.18 1.72
C ASN A 10 12.10 -11.98 0.73
N SER A 11 12.11 -13.31 0.83
CA SER A 11 11.26 -14.17 0.00
C SER A 11 9.77 -13.98 0.31
N ILE A 12 9.41 -13.79 1.58
CA ILE A 12 8.04 -13.45 1.98
C ILE A 12 7.61 -12.14 1.35
N LEU A 13 8.46 -11.10 1.37
CA LEU A 13 8.14 -9.80 0.75
C LEU A 13 7.94 -9.87 -0.77
N MET A 14 8.59 -10.83 -1.45
CA MET A 14 8.35 -11.07 -2.87
C MET A 14 6.99 -11.72 -3.15
N ILE A 15 6.48 -12.54 -2.21
CA ILE A 15 5.20 -13.24 -2.32
C ILE A 15 4.05 -12.36 -1.85
N GLN A 16 4.17 -11.84 -0.63
CA GLN A 16 3.22 -10.96 0.02
C GLN A 16 3.95 -9.67 0.43
N PRO A 17 3.80 -8.59 -0.35
CA PRO A 17 4.37 -7.29 -0.01
C PRO A 17 3.98 -6.81 1.40
N SER A 18 4.80 -5.97 2.00
CA SER A 18 4.44 -5.28 3.24
C SER A 18 3.79 -3.94 2.91
N LEU A 19 2.78 -3.54 3.69
CA LEU A 19 2.17 -2.22 3.62
C LEU A 19 2.20 -1.58 5.01
N VAL A 20 2.74 -0.37 5.07
CA VAL A 20 2.80 0.42 6.31
C VAL A 20 2.05 1.73 6.10
N SER A 21 1.15 2.04 7.01
CA SER A 21 0.35 3.27 7.03
C SER A 21 0.96 4.29 7.96
N TYR A 22 1.06 5.53 7.47
CA TYR A 22 1.51 6.70 8.21
C TYR A 22 0.36 7.71 8.26
N ALA A 23 0.05 8.19 9.45
CA ALA A 23 -0.97 9.21 9.70
C ALA A 23 -0.38 10.35 10.53
N ILE A 24 -0.99 11.53 10.45
CA ILE A 24 -0.57 12.69 11.25
C ILE A 24 -0.70 12.33 12.75
N ASN A 25 0.35 12.59 13.53
CA ASN A 25 0.42 12.35 14.97
C ASN A 25 0.19 10.88 15.41
N SER A 26 0.33 9.92 14.49
CA SER A 26 0.30 8.49 14.82
C SER A 26 1.65 7.85 14.52
N ALA A 27 1.97 6.79 15.26
CA ALA A 27 3.10 5.94 14.92
C ALA A 27 2.81 5.16 13.61
N PRO A 28 3.83 4.81 12.82
CA PRO A 28 3.66 3.95 11.66
C PRO A 28 3.07 2.60 12.06
N GLU A 29 1.99 2.19 11.39
CA GLU A 29 1.28 0.94 11.69
C GLU A 29 1.24 0.01 10.47
N PRO A 30 1.38 -1.31 10.64
CA PRO A 30 1.13 -2.26 9.57
C PRO A 30 -0.33 -2.17 9.09
N ALA A 31 -0.53 -2.13 7.78
CA ALA A 31 -1.85 -2.12 7.15
C ALA A 31 -2.05 -3.39 6.31
N PRO A 32 -3.29 -3.90 6.19
CA PRO A 32 -3.56 -5.02 5.29
C PRO A 32 -3.34 -4.60 3.83
N LEU A 33 -2.88 -5.53 3.00
CA LEU A 33 -2.77 -5.34 1.54
C LEU A 33 -4.15 -5.36 0.87
N ASP A 34 -4.96 -4.37 1.19
CA ASP A 34 -6.35 -4.32 0.80
C ASP A 34 -6.72 -2.93 0.30
N ALA A 35 -7.67 -2.86 -0.64
CA ALA A 35 -8.21 -1.60 -1.14
C ALA A 35 -8.75 -0.70 -0.01
N ALA A 36 -9.31 -1.28 1.05
CA ALA A 36 -9.81 -0.56 2.21
C ALA A 36 -8.72 0.18 3.00
N SER A 37 -7.44 -0.19 2.84
CA SER A 37 -6.31 0.51 3.46
C SER A 37 -5.98 1.83 2.77
N VAL A 38 -6.51 2.07 1.57
CA VAL A 38 -6.29 3.33 0.83
C VAL A 38 -7.22 4.40 1.38
N ALA A 39 -6.64 5.40 2.04
CA ALA A 39 -7.35 6.54 2.60
C ALA A 39 -6.73 7.87 2.15
N ALA A 40 -7.56 8.91 2.02
CA ALA A 40 -7.14 10.22 1.52
C ALA A 40 -6.19 10.99 2.46
N ASP A 41 -6.27 10.73 3.77
CA ASP A 41 -5.55 11.40 4.85
C ASP A 41 -4.25 10.69 5.28
N ARG A 42 -3.92 9.56 4.65
CA ARG A 42 -2.78 8.71 5.02
C ARG A 42 -1.71 8.68 3.93
N VAL A 43 -0.49 8.35 4.34
CA VAL A 43 0.62 7.99 3.44
C VAL A 43 0.90 6.51 3.61
N LEU A 44 1.01 5.78 2.50
CA LEU A 44 1.28 4.35 2.50
C LEU A 44 2.68 4.08 1.97
N LEU A 45 3.40 3.19 2.62
CA LEU A 45 4.67 2.63 2.16
C LEU A 45 4.45 1.16 1.81
N LEU A 46 4.43 0.85 0.52
CA LEU A 46 4.40 -0.52 0.02
C LEU A 46 5.81 -0.99 -0.27
N ASP A 47 6.12 -2.19 0.20
CA ASP A 47 7.38 -2.86 -0.04
C ASP A 47 7.15 -4.24 -0.67
N SER A 48 7.43 -4.35 -1.97
CA SER A 48 7.32 -5.59 -2.76
C SER A 48 8.68 -6.21 -3.10
N TYR A 49 9.70 -5.94 -2.28
CA TYR A 49 11.10 -6.29 -2.50
C TYR A 49 11.75 -5.57 -3.69
N PHE A 50 11.27 -5.76 -4.92
CA PHE A 50 11.81 -5.15 -6.15
C PHE A 50 11.35 -3.70 -6.36
N THR A 51 10.18 -3.35 -5.84
CA THR A 51 9.61 -2.01 -5.94
C THR A 51 9.15 -1.53 -4.57
N ILE A 52 9.54 -0.32 -4.23
CA ILE A 52 9.07 0.39 -3.04
C ILE A 52 8.21 1.55 -3.51
N VAL A 53 6.97 1.61 -3.03
CA VAL A 53 6.02 2.66 -3.42
C VAL A 53 5.70 3.52 -2.21
N VAL A 54 5.93 4.82 -2.33
CA VAL A 54 5.45 5.83 -1.37
C VAL A 54 4.23 6.49 -1.99
N PHE A 55 3.07 6.18 -1.44
CA PHE A 55 1.77 6.64 -1.92
C PHE A 55 1.18 7.69 -0.99
N HIS A 56 0.78 8.84 -1.54
CA HIS A 56 0.13 9.90 -0.78
C HIS A 56 -1.37 9.92 -1.08
N GLY A 57 -2.20 9.83 -0.04
CA GLY A 57 -3.64 10.05 -0.15
C GLY A 57 -3.98 11.44 -0.71
N ALA A 58 -5.19 11.58 -1.27
CA ALA A 58 -5.61 12.80 -1.97
C ALA A 58 -5.49 14.06 -1.10
N THR A 59 -5.91 14.00 0.17
CA THR A 59 -5.82 15.13 1.11
C THR A 59 -4.36 15.47 1.41
N VAL A 60 -3.52 14.47 1.67
CA VAL A 60 -2.08 14.68 1.91
C VAL A 60 -1.40 15.30 0.69
N ALA A 61 -1.70 14.79 -0.50
CA ALA A 61 -1.15 15.32 -1.75
C ALA A 61 -1.59 16.78 -1.98
N GLN A 62 -2.84 17.11 -1.66
CA GLN A 62 -3.35 18.48 -1.75
C GLN A 62 -2.66 19.40 -0.74
N CYS A 63 -2.55 19.00 0.53
CA CYS A 63 -1.82 19.76 1.55
C CYS A 63 -0.35 19.98 1.18
N ARG A 64 0.31 18.98 0.58
CA ARG A 64 1.68 19.09 0.06
C ARG A 64 1.77 20.12 -1.07
N LYS A 65 0.82 20.11 -2.02
CA LYS A 65 0.78 21.06 -3.15
C LYS A 65 0.50 22.50 -2.70
N SER A 66 -0.31 22.67 -1.65
CA SER A 66 -0.61 23.97 -1.07
C SER A 66 0.50 24.53 -0.18
N GLY A 67 1.63 23.82 -0.01
CA GLY A 67 2.79 24.32 0.74
C GLY A 67 2.63 24.32 2.26
N TYR A 68 1.66 23.56 2.81
CA TYR A 68 1.46 23.49 4.26
C TYR A 68 2.71 23.00 5.01
N GLN A 69 3.58 22.25 4.34
CA GLN A 69 4.84 21.74 4.91
C GLN A 69 5.86 22.85 5.25
N ASP A 70 5.79 24.02 4.61
CA ASP A 70 6.76 25.10 4.77
C ASP A 70 6.32 26.11 5.86
N MET A 71 5.11 25.96 6.40
CA MET A 71 4.59 26.78 7.48
C MET A 71 5.11 26.29 8.84
N LEU A 72 5.60 27.22 9.67
CA LEU A 72 6.22 26.95 10.97
C LEU A 72 5.32 26.16 11.94
N ASP A 73 4.00 26.26 11.80
CA ASP A 73 3.00 25.60 12.66
C ASP A 73 2.71 24.14 12.26
N HIS A 74 3.21 23.67 11.11
CA HIS A 74 2.87 22.35 10.55
C HIS A 74 4.07 21.39 10.51
N LYS A 75 4.94 21.44 11.52
CA LYS A 75 6.09 20.52 11.67
C LYS A 75 5.69 19.04 11.62
N ALA A 76 4.54 18.68 12.20
CA ALA A 76 4.01 17.32 12.17
C ALA A 76 3.74 16.81 10.74
N PHE A 77 3.28 17.70 9.85
CA PHE A 77 3.02 17.37 8.45
C PHE A 77 4.32 17.16 7.67
N SER A 78 5.32 18.02 7.90
CA SER A 78 6.65 17.80 7.31
C SER A 78 7.27 16.47 7.78
N GLN A 79 7.10 16.11 9.05
CA GLN A 79 7.59 14.82 9.57
C GLN A 79 6.86 13.64 8.92
N LEU A 80 5.53 13.74 8.72
CA LEU A 80 4.74 12.72 8.03
C LEU A 80 5.25 12.47 6.60
N LEU A 81 5.69 13.51 5.89
CA LEU A 81 6.21 13.37 4.52
C LEU A 81 7.64 12.80 4.47
N GLN A 82 8.46 13.03 5.50
CA GLN A 82 9.84 12.55 5.56
C GLN A 82 9.95 11.11 6.06
N ALA A 83 9.20 10.74 7.11
CA ALA A 83 9.26 9.42 7.72
C ALA A 83 9.15 8.22 6.73
N PRO A 84 8.20 8.17 5.77
CA PRO A 84 8.11 7.08 4.81
C PRO A 84 9.25 7.12 3.77
N ARG A 85 9.81 8.29 3.46
CA ARG A 85 10.97 8.43 2.56
C ARG A 85 12.23 7.91 3.23
N ASP A 86 12.45 8.26 4.48
CA ASP A 86 13.61 7.78 5.25
C ASP A 86 13.56 6.26 5.42
N ALA A 87 12.38 5.72 5.73
CA ALA A 87 12.16 4.28 5.79
C ALA A 87 12.42 3.60 4.44
N ALA A 88 11.90 4.16 3.33
CA ALA A 88 12.17 3.65 1.99
C ALA A 88 13.68 3.66 1.65
N HIS A 89 14.37 4.75 1.95
CA HIS A 89 15.81 4.87 1.69
C HIS A 89 16.64 3.89 2.54
N ALA A 90 16.26 3.65 3.79
CA ALA A 90 16.90 2.66 4.65
C ALA A 90 16.81 1.26 4.03
N VAL A 91 15.63 0.89 3.52
CA VAL A 91 15.41 -0.39 2.84
C VAL A 91 16.20 -0.50 1.54
N ILE A 92 16.23 0.56 0.72
CA ILE A 92 16.97 0.59 -0.55
C ILE A 92 18.47 0.37 -0.32
N LYS A 93 19.04 0.99 0.72
CA LYS A 93 20.47 0.85 1.06
C LYS A 93 20.85 -0.57 1.45
N GLY A 94 19.91 -1.32 2.04
CA GLY A 94 20.15 -2.68 2.53
C GLY A 94 19.88 -3.80 1.53
N ARG A 95 19.48 -3.49 0.29
CA ARG A 95 18.98 -4.50 -0.67
C ARG A 95 19.79 -4.64 -1.94
N PHE A 96 19.82 -5.88 -2.42
CA PHE A 96 20.38 -6.23 -3.71
C PHE A 96 19.44 -7.21 -4.45
N PRO A 97 18.92 -6.86 -5.65
CA PRO A 97 19.27 -5.70 -6.44
C PRO A 97 18.62 -4.43 -5.86
N VAL A 98 19.12 -3.26 -6.25
CA VAL A 98 18.56 -1.98 -5.78
C VAL A 98 17.08 -1.90 -6.20
N PRO A 99 16.14 -1.77 -5.25
CA PRO A 99 14.72 -1.67 -5.57
C PRO A 99 14.39 -0.38 -6.31
N ARG A 100 13.38 -0.41 -7.17
CA ARG A 100 12.84 0.80 -7.79
C ARG A 100 12.00 1.56 -6.78
N LEU A 101 12.35 2.83 -6.52
CA LEU A 101 11.52 3.74 -5.74
C LEU A 101 10.49 4.42 -6.66
N VAL A 102 9.21 4.33 -6.29
CA VAL A 102 8.10 5.01 -6.95
C VAL A 102 7.42 5.91 -5.94
N ILE A 103 7.37 7.21 -6.22
CA ILE A 103 6.63 8.17 -5.40
C ILE A 103 5.41 8.61 -6.19
N CYS A 104 4.22 8.44 -5.63
CA CYS A 104 2.98 8.76 -6.31
C CYS A 104 1.93 9.34 -5.36
N ASP A 105 0.93 9.97 -5.98
CA ASP A 105 -0.24 10.51 -5.31
C ASP A 105 -1.47 9.70 -5.74
N GLN A 106 -2.53 9.72 -4.94
CA GLN A 106 -3.83 9.15 -5.29
C GLN A 106 -4.34 9.72 -6.62
N HIS A 107 -4.85 8.85 -7.49
CA HIS A 107 -5.21 9.13 -8.89
C HIS A 107 -4.04 9.44 -9.86
N GLY A 108 -2.79 9.36 -9.41
CA GLY A 108 -1.63 9.45 -10.29
C GLY A 108 -1.43 8.19 -11.13
N SER A 109 -0.82 8.31 -12.32
CA SER A 109 -0.58 7.16 -13.21
C SER A 109 0.29 6.07 -12.57
N GLN A 110 1.24 6.47 -11.72
CA GLN A 110 2.13 5.58 -10.98
C GLN A 110 1.46 4.95 -9.75
N ALA A 111 0.25 5.36 -9.36
CA ALA A 111 -0.50 4.73 -8.27
C ALA A 111 -0.87 3.27 -8.59
N ARG A 112 -0.91 2.91 -9.88
CA ARG A 112 -1.15 1.53 -10.34
C ARG A 112 -0.17 0.52 -9.76
N PHE A 113 1.06 0.93 -9.43
CA PHE A 113 2.05 0.06 -8.78
C PHE A 113 1.61 -0.38 -7.38
N LEU A 114 0.83 0.45 -6.68
CA LEU A 114 0.19 0.09 -5.42
C LEU A 114 -1.07 -0.73 -5.69
N VAL A 115 -2.00 -0.16 -6.48
CA VAL A 115 -3.34 -0.73 -6.69
C VAL A 115 -3.31 -2.16 -7.24
N ALA A 116 -2.36 -2.47 -8.13
CA ALA A 116 -2.21 -3.81 -8.70
C ALA A 116 -1.69 -4.87 -7.68
N LYS A 117 -1.33 -4.46 -6.47
CA LYS A 117 -0.86 -5.35 -5.38
C LYS A 117 -1.86 -5.47 -4.24
N LEU A 118 -2.94 -4.70 -4.27
CA LEU A 118 -3.96 -4.72 -3.23
C LEU A 118 -5.04 -5.75 -3.56
N ASN A 119 -5.60 -6.36 -2.52
CA ASN A 119 -6.79 -7.17 -2.61
C ASN A 119 -8.00 -6.30 -2.99
N PRO A 120 -8.77 -6.66 -4.05
CA PRO A 120 -9.94 -5.91 -4.46
C PRO A 120 -11.17 -6.27 -3.59
N SER A 121 -11.15 -5.90 -2.31
CA SER A 121 -12.32 -6.06 -1.42
C SER A 121 -13.49 -5.16 -1.80
N THR A 122 -13.19 -4.00 -2.40
CA THR A 122 -14.16 -2.99 -2.86
C THR A 122 -14.21 -2.94 -4.39
N THR A 123 -14.84 -3.93 -5.01
CA THR A 123 -15.05 -3.94 -6.48
C THR A 123 -16.27 -3.12 -6.90
N TYR A 124 -16.41 -2.86 -8.21
CA TYR A 124 -17.63 -2.29 -8.77
C TYR A 124 -18.84 -3.25 -8.73
N ASN A 125 -18.59 -4.55 -8.59
CA ASN A 125 -19.60 -5.62 -8.57
C ASN A 125 -20.16 -5.91 -7.17
N SER A 126 -19.48 -5.47 -6.11
CA SER A 126 -19.97 -5.63 -4.74
C SER A 126 -21.06 -4.61 -4.44
N ASP A 127 -22.29 -5.06 -4.18
CA ASP A 127 -23.47 -4.27 -3.73
C ASP A 127 -23.29 -3.64 -2.33
N ALA A 128 -22.05 -3.57 -1.82
CA ALA A 128 -21.73 -2.98 -0.53
C ALA A 128 -21.87 -1.45 -0.60
N PRO A 129 -22.46 -0.81 0.43
CA PRO A 129 -22.67 0.63 0.45
C PRO A 129 -21.33 1.35 0.25
N LEU A 130 -21.32 2.31 -0.68
CA LEU A 130 -20.20 3.19 -1.00
C LEU A 130 -19.54 3.68 0.29
N ILE A 131 -18.35 3.15 0.63
CA ILE A 131 -17.49 3.79 1.62
C ILE A 131 -17.03 5.10 0.97
N PRO A 132 -17.38 6.28 1.50
CA PRO A 132 -17.18 7.56 0.83
C PRO A 132 -15.70 7.95 0.64
N CYS A 133 -14.75 7.12 1.11
CA CYS A 133 -13.32 7.39 1.11
C CYS A 133 -12.46 6.18 0.65
N GLY A 134 -13.07 5.11 0.13
CA GLY A 134 -12.34 3.93 -0.36
C GLY A 134 -12.07 4.03 -1.86
N ASP A 135 -10.82 3.83 -2.29
CA ASP A 135 -10.49 3.74 -3.71
C ASP A 135 -11.06 2.43 -4.28
N ARG A 136 -11.82 2.52 -5.39
CA ARG A 136 -12.45 1.35 -6.02
C ARG A 136 -11.49 0.77 -7.03
N ILE A 137 -11.03 -0.46 -6.79
CA ILE A 137 -10.14 -1.16 -7.71
C ILE A 137 -10.98 -1.72 -8.85
N VAL A 138 -10.71 -1.26 -10.07
CA VAL A 138 -11.35 -1.77 -11.29
C VAL A 138 -10.58 -3.01 -11.75
N THR A 139 -11.03 -4.18 -11.30
CA THR A 139 -10.50 -5.49 -11.71
C THR A 139 -11.60 -6.54 -11.69
N ASP A 140 -11.46 -7.58 -12.52
CA ASP A 140 -12.26 -8.81 -12.49
C ASP A 140 -11.63 -9.89 -11.59
N ASP A 141 -10.51 -9.57 -10.91
CA ASP A 141 -9.87 -10.49 -9.97
C ASP A 141 -10.76 -10.79 -8.76
N ILE A 142 -10.61 -12.01 -8.24
CA ILE A 142 -11.35 -12.52 -7.09
C ILE A 142 -10.77 -11.93 -5.81
N CYS A 143 -11.62 -11.43 -4.90
CA CYS A 143 -11.17 -10.98 -3.59
C CYS A 143 -10.80 -12.17 -2.68
N TYR A 144 -9.94 -11.91 -1.70
CA TYR A 144 -9.44 -12.93 -0.77
C TYR A 144 -10.55 -13.71 -0.05
N ASP A 145 -11.65 -13.05 0.33
CA ASP A 145 -12.77 -13.70 1.02
C ASP A 145 -13.47 -14.73 0.13
N VAL A 146 -13.70 -14.39 -1.13
CA VAL A 146 -14.27 -15.33 -2.11
C VAL A 146 -13.31 -16.51 -2.33
N PHE A 147 -12.00 -16.26 -2.45
CA PHE A 147 -11.01 -17.33 -2.53
C PHE A 147 -11.08 -18.29 -1.32
N LEU A 148 -11.16 -17.75 -0.10
CA LEU A 148 -11.29 -18.56 1.12
C LEU A 148 -12.59 -19.36 1.15
N ASP A 149 -13.72 -18.76 0.77
CA ASP A 149 -15.01 -19.45 0.71
C ASP A 149 -14.98 -20.65 -0.25
N HIS A 150 -14.38 -20.47 -1.44
CA HIS A 150 -14.20 -21.55 -2.40
C HIS A 150 -13.28 -22.65 -1.87
N LEU A 151 -12.16 -22.28 -1.26
CA LEU A 151 -11.22 -23.22 -0.66
C LEU A 151 -11.87 -24.04 0.46
N GLN A 152 -12.63 -23.39 1.34
CA GLN A 152 -13.34 -24.05 2.44
C GLN A 152 -14.36 -25.06 1.91
N ARG A 153 -15.15 -24.70 0.90
CA ARG A 153 -16.15 -25.61 0.29
C ARG A 153 -15.49 -26.86 -0.31
N LEU A 154 -14.36 -26.70 -0.99
CA LEU A 154 -13.62 -27.84 -1.56
C LEU A 154 -12.96 -28.70 -0.48
N ALA A 155 -12.45 -28.09 0.59
CA ALA A 155 -11.80 -28.81 1.69
C ALA A 155 -12.77 -29.71 2.47
N VAL A 156 -14.05 -29.35 2.54
CA VAL A 156 -15.08 -30.13 3.24
C VAL A 156 -15.85 -31.09 2.32
N GLN A 157 -15.68 -30.99 1.00
CA GLN A 157 -16.24 -31.99 0.08
C GLN A 157 -15.54 -33.33 0.29
N GLN A 158 -16.27 -34.30 0.83
CA GLN A 158 -15.79 -35.68 0.92
C GLN A 158 -15.66 -36.25 -0.50
N SER A 159 -14.51 -36.88 -0.76
CA SER A 159 -14.22 -37.63 -1.99
C SER A 159 -15.16 -38.82 -2.18
#